data_AF-A0A8E2WKT4-F1
#
_entry.id   AF-A0A8E2WKT4-F1
#
_cell.length_a   1.000
_cell.length_b   1.000
_cell.length_c   1.000
_cell.angle_alpha   90.00
_cell.angle_beta   90.00
_cell.angle_gamma   90.00
#
_symmetry.space_group_name_H-M   'P 1'
#
loop_
_entity.id
_entity.type
_entity.pdbx_description
1 polymer ?
#
loop_
_entity_poly.entity_id
_entity_poly.type
_entity_poly.pdbx_seq_one_letter_code
_entity_poly.pdbx_strand_id
1 'polypeptide(L)'
;MDCFQRLEALVDSAGINGIEEANALLRRFKGRSQAVTTAIDEFMLDFKTLVFVVENGEEGFRKSLGKLARARLSKLEHLVSVTA
;
A
#
# COMPACT_ATOMS: atom_id res chain seq x y z
N MET A 1 -5.01 11.99 -11.33
CA MET A 1 -4.24 10.75 -11.12
C MET A 1 -5.13 9.78 -10.38
N ASP A 2 -5.09 8.52 -10.80
CA ASP A 2 -5.77 7.44 -10.11
C ASP A 2 -5.26 7.32 -8.66
N CYS A 3 -6.14 6.97 -7.72
CA CYS A 3 -5.76 6.70 -6.33
C CYS A 3 -4.67 5.62 -6.25
N PHE A 4 -4.77 4.59 -7.09
CA PHE A 4 -3.83 3.48 -7.12
C PHE A 4 -2.48 3.89 -7.71
N GLN A 5 -2.45 4.73 -8.74
CA GLN A 5 -1.20 5.31 -9.27
C GLN A 5 -0.43 6.10 -8.20
N ARG A 6 -1.13 6.84 -7.33
CA ARG A 6 -0.48 7.51 -6.20
C ARG A 6 0.07 6.53 -5.17
N LEU A 7 -0.67 5.48 -4.86
CA LEU A 7 -0.19 4.44 -3.94
C LEU A 7 1.03 3.69 -4.50
N GLU A 8 1.10 3.46 -5.81
CA GLU A 8 2.29 2.91 -6.47
C GLU A 8 3.51 3.82 -6.32
N ALA A 9 3.35 5.14 -6.54
CA ALA A 9 4.42 6.12 -6.35
C ALA A 9 4.91 6.18 -4.88
N LEU A 10 4.01 5.98 -3.92
CA LEU A 10 4.38 5.85 -2.51
C LEU A 10 5.20 4.58 -2.25
N VAL A 11 4.87 3.45 -2.88
CA VAL A 11 5.67 2.22 -2.82
C VAL A 11 7.03 2.39 -3.51
N ASP A 12 7.12 3.15 -4.60
CA ASP A 12 8.39 3.46 -5.26
C ASP A 12 9.32 4.28 -4.37
N SER A 13 8.79 5.33 -3.75
CA SER A 13 9.55 6.25 -2.90
C SER A 13 9.90 5.66 -1.53
N ALA A 14 8.99 4.86 -0.95
CA ALA A 14 9.14 4.21 0.36
C ALA A 14 9.60 5.16 1.49
N GLY A 15 9.19 6.43 1.43
CA GLY A 15 9.56 7.43 2.44
C GLY A 15 8.62 7.46 3.65
N ILE A 16 9.12 7.94 4.79
CA ILE A 16 8.39 8.03 6.07
C ILE A 16 7.04 8.73 5.95
N ASN A 17 7.00 9.82 5.18
CA ASN A 17 5.80 10.63 4.95
C ASN A 17 4.73 9.89 4.12
N GLY A 18 5.11 8.80 3.44
CA GLY A 18 4.21 8.05 2.59
C GLY A 18 3.14 7.29 3.36
N ILE A 19 3.39 6.93 4.63
CA ILE A 19 2.43 6.16 5.45
C ILE A 19 1.16 6.97 5.73
N GLU A 20 1.29 8.25 6.07
CA GLU A 20 0.15 9.12 6.33
C GLU A 20 -0.65 9.40 5.05
N GLU A 21 0.05 9.65 3.95
CA GLU A 21 -0.59 9.87 2.65
C GLU A 21 -1.35 8.62 2.18
N ALA A 22 -0.75 7.43 2.31
CA ALA A 22 -1.40 6.16 1.98
C ALA A 22 -2.68 5.96 2.80
N ASN A 23 -2.64 6.22 4.12
CA ASN A 23 -3.83 6.16 4.98
C ASN A 23 -4.93 7.13 4.52
N ALA A 24 -4.55 8.37 4.16
CA ALA A 24 -5.50 9.38 3.70
C ALA A 24 -6.17 8.97 2.38
N LEU A 25 -5.40 8.40 1.44
CA LEU A 25 -5.92 7.89 0.17
C LEU A 25 -6.89 6.72 0.37
N LEU A 26 -6.53 5.77 1.24
CA LEU A 26 -7.29 4.54 1.50
C LEU A 26 -8.53 4.74 2.36
N ARG A 27 -8.66 5.87 3.07
CA ARG A 27 -9.82 6.18 3.93
C ARG A 27 -11.15 6.05 3.19
N ARG A 28 -11.18 6.36 1.89
CA ARG A 28 -12.38 6.28 1.03
C ARG A 28 -12.90 4.85 0.80
N PHE A 29 -12.09 3.84 1.08
CA PHE A 29 -12.42 2.42 0.90
C PHE A 29 -12.71 1.70 2.22
N LYS A 30 -12.34 2.29 3.36
CA LYS A 30 -12.63 1.71 4.68
C LYS A 30 -14.13 1.55 4.88
N GLY A 31 -14.54 0.38 5.38
CA GLY A 31 -15.94 0.08 5.69
C GLY A 31 -16.78 -0.40 4.50
N ARG A 32 -16.25 -0.47 3.27
CA ARG A 32 -16.98 -1.03 2.11
C ARG A 32 -17.33 -2.50 2.28
N SER A 33 -16.38 -3.30 2.79
CA SER A 33 -16.59 -4.70 3.18
C SER A 33 -15.46 -5.16 4.09
N GLN A 34 -15.66 -6.28 4.78
CA GLN A 34 -14.60 -6.90 5.58
C GLN A 34 -13.39 -7.27 4.71
N ALA A 35 -13.63 -7.82 3.50
CA ALA A 35 -12.56 -8.18 2.56
C ALA A 35 -11.72 -6.97 2.13
N VAL A 36 -12.36 -5.82 1.87
CA VAL A 36 -11.66 -4.57 1.54
C VAL A 36 -10.86 -4.07 2.74
N THR A 37 -11.43 -4.08 3.95
CA THR A 37 -10.70 -3.68 5.17
C THR A 37 -9.47 -4.55 5.39
N THR A 38 -9.59 -5.88 5.27
CA THR A 38 -8.44 -6.79 5.38
C THR A 38 -7.39 -6.52 4.30
N ALA A 39 -7.80 -6.29 3.05
CA ALA A 39 -6.85 -5.98 1.98
C ALA A 39 -6.10 -4.65 2.21
N ILE A 40 -6.77 -3.64 2.79
CA ILE A 40 -6.14 -2.39 3.22
C ILE A 40 -5.10 -2.65 4.31
N ASP A 41 -5.44 -3.44 5.33
CA ASP A 41 -4.54 -3.74 6.45
C ASP A 41 -3.31 -4.54 5.97
N GLU A 42 -3.50 -5.54 5.10
CA GLU A 42 -2.43 -6.30 4.47
C GLU A 42 -1.48 -5.41 3.67
N PHE A 43 -2.02 -4.54 2.81
CA PHE A 43 -1.22 -3.58 2.04
C PHE A 43 -0.43 -2.64 2.97
N MET A 44 -1.09 -2.07 3.99
CA MET A 44 -0.44 -1.14 4.91
C MET A 44 0.64 -1.80 5.75
N LEU A 45 0.51 -3.08 6.09
CA LEU A 45 1.55 -3.83 6.79
C LEU A 45 2.81 -3.98 5.93
N ASP A 46 2.64 -4.41 4.68
CA ASP A 46 3.75 -4.61 3.76
C ASP A 46 4.41 -3.27 3.39
N PHE A 47 3.61 -2.21 3.23
CA PHE A 47 4.13 -0.86 2.95
C PHE A 47 4.89 -0.25 4.14
N LYS A 48 4.38 -0.38 5.38
CA LYS A 48 5.12 0.05 6.58
C LYS A 48 6.43 -0.70 6.76
N THR A 49 6.42 -2.00 6.45
CA THR A 49 7.64 -2.83 6.49
C THR A 49 8.66 -2.36 5.47
N LEU A 50 8.20 -2.03 4.25
CA LEU A 50 9.05 -1.46 3.21
C LEU A 50 9.68 -0.12 3.64
N VAL A 51 8.87 0.79 4.17
CA VAL A 51 9.34 2.09 4.67
C VAL A 51 10.37 1.90 5.79
N PHE A 52 10.07 1.04 6.77
CA PHE A 52 11.00 0.71 7.85
C PHE A 52 12.35 0.20 7.33
N VAL A 53 12.34 -0.72 6.37
CA VAL A 53 13.56 -1.28 5.77
C VAL A 53 14.39 -0.21 5.07
N VAL A 54 13.75 0.66 4.28
CA VAL A 54 14.42 1.76 3.57
C VAL A 54 15.01 2.76 4.56
N GLU A 55 14.27 3.13 5.60
CA GLU A 55 14.76 4.04 6.66
C GLU A 55 15.96 3.50 7.43
N ASN A 56 16.04 2.19 7.61
CA ASN A 56 17.14 1.55 8.33
C ASN A 56 18.33 1.18 7.42
N GLY A 57 18.30 1.57 6.14
CA GLY A 57 19.39 1.30 5.19
C GLY A 57 19.45 -0.16 4.72
N GLU A 58 18.41 -0.96 4.97
CA GLU A 58 18.30 -2.37 4.59
C GLU A 58 17.82 -2.54 3.13
N GLU A 59 18.36 -1.72 2.21
CA GLU A 59 17.92 -1.59 0.81
C GLU A 59 17.93 -2.92 0.03
N GLY A 60 18.68 -3.93 0.48
CA GLY A 60 18.68 -5.28 -0.08
C GLY A 60 17.30 -5.93 -0.12
N PHE A 61 16.39 -5.56 0.80
CA PHE A 61 15.02 -6.08 0.84
C PHE A 61 14.01 -5.20 0.09
N ARG A 62 14.36 -3.96 -0.29
CA ARG A 62 13.44 -2.99 -0.91
C ARG A 62 12.74 -3.56 -2.13
N LYS A 63 13.47 -4.26 -3.00
CA LYS A 63 12.90 -4.84 -4.23
C LYS A 63 11.86 -5.91 -3.92
N SER A 64 12.13 -6.78 -2.95
CA SER A 64 11.24 -7.88 -2.57
C SER A 64 9.99 -7.37 -1.86
N LEU A 65 10.17 -6.46 -0.89
CA LEU A 65 9.05 -5.84 -0.16
C LEU A 65 8.21 -4.94 -1.06
N GLY A 66 8.84 -4.22 -1.99
CA GLY A 66 8.13 -3.43 -3.00
C GLY A 66 7.26 -4.31 -3.90
N LYS A 67 7.73 -5.49 -4.31
CA LYS A 67 6.90 -6.45 -5.07
C LYS A 67 5.73 -6.95 -4.25
N LEU A 68 5.96 -7.26 -2.97
CA LEU A 68 4.92 -7.73 -2.06
C LEU A 68 3.82 -6.67 -1.85
N ALA A 69 4.21 -5.42 -1.55
CA ALA A 69 3.29 -4.31 -1.40
C ALA A 69 2.46 -4.06 -2.67
N ARG A 70 3.09 -4.13 -3.87
CA ARG A 70 2.36 -4.01 -5.15
C ARG A 70 1.38 -5.16 -5.38
N ALA A 71 1.73 -6.38 -5.01
CA ALA A 71 0.80 -7.51 -5.12
C ALA A 71 -0.43 -7.32 -4.23
N ARG A 72 -0.26 -6.83 -2.99
CA ARG A 72 -1.38 -6.46 -2.10
C ARG A 72 -2.20 -5.31 -2.66
N LEU A 73 -1.55 -4.30 -3.23
CA LEU A 73 -2.20 -3.15 -3.84
C LEU A 73 -3.09 -3.56 -5.02
N SER A 74 -2.59 -4.43 -5.90
CA SER A 74 -3.36 -4.97 -7.03
C SER A 74 -4.58 -5.78 -6.57
N LYS A 75 -4.43 -6.60 -5.51
CA LYS A 75 -5.57 -7.30 -4.88
C LYS A 75 -6.62 -6.31 -4.36
N LEU A 76 -6.19 -5.23 -3.70
CA LEU A 76 -7.09 -4.21 -3.21
C LEU A 76 -7.82 -3.50 -4.35
N GLU A 77 -7.11 -3.12 -5.42
CA GLU A 77 -7.70 -2.52 -6.62
C GLU A 77 -8.79 -3.39 -7.22
N HIS A 78 -8.52 -4.68 -7.38
CA HIS A 78 -9.49 -5.64 -7.87
C HIS A 78 -10.75 -5.71 -7.00
N LEU A 79 -10.59 -5.82 -5.68
CA LEU A 79 -11.73 -5.89 -4.73
C LEU A 79 -12.59 -4.62 -4.75
N VAL A 80 -11.96 -3.45 -4.88
CA VAL A 80 -12.66 -2.17 -4.93
C VAL A 80 -13.36 -1.95 -6.27
N SER A 81 -12.79 -2.48 -7.36
CA SER A 81 -13.34 -2.34 -8.72
C SER A 81 -14.50 -3.30 -8.99
N VAL A 82 -14.49 -4.50 -8.39
CA VAL A 82 -15.61 -5.47 -8.47
C VAL A 82 -16.81 -5.04 -7.62
N THR A 83 -16.61 -4.14 -6.65
CA THR A 83 -17.66 -3.63 -5.76
C THR A 83 -18.17 -2.23 -6.13
N ALA A 84 -17.71 -1.68 -7.26
CA ALA A 84 -18.06 -0.33 -7.74
C ALA A 84 -19.25 -0.33 -8.71
#